data_AF-A0A6L6CIH3-F1
#
_entry.id   AF-A0A6L6CIH3-F1
#
_cell.length_a   1.000
_cell.length_b   1.000
_cell.length_c   1.000
_cell.angle_alpha   90.00
_cell.angle_beta   90.00
_cell.angle_gamma   90.00
#
_symmetry.space_group_name_H-M   'P 1'
#
loop_
_entity.id
_entity.type
_entity.pdbx_description
1 polymer ?
#
loop_
_entity_poly.entity_id
_entity_poly.type
_entity_poly.pdbx_seq_one_letter_code
_entity_poly.pdbx_strand_id
1 'polypeptide(L)'
;MTEIPEHLLKRAQAAREKAAGATGADAAPAGDRIPDALLDRTKSAGAGAAAVVATAPAAGLPVGAGPGGHTQRLLTVVKSGSIQEAKAAPVDKVHTWPHLLAVEFVASLAMLAALFIFSWVVNAPLLKAADFNQTPNPSKAPWYFLGLQELLTMFHPMIAGVTLPGVGILALILAPYLDRNPSNKPEDRKFMTSMMTMFLIFWAVLTIIGSFFRGPGFNFIFPWRDGIFFEL
;
A
#
# COMPACT_ATOMS: atom_id res chain seq x y z
N MET A 1 35.03 41.02 55.21
CA MET A 1 36.05 40.39 54.35
C MET A 1 35.77 38.91 54.31
N THR A 2 35.28 38.39 53.19
CA THR A 2 35.06 36.95 52.98
C THR A 2 36.10 36.48 51.97
N GLU A 3 37.15 35.86 52.49
CA GLU A 3 38.26 35.33 51.70
C GLU A 3 37.76 34.23 50.76
N ILE A 4 38.05 34.40 49.47
CA ILE A 4 37.71 33.41 48.45
C ILE A 4 38.60 32.18 48.68
N PRO A 5 38.02 30.98 48.89
CA PRO A 5 38.80 29.80 49.25
C PRO A 5 39.76 29.38 48.11
N GLU A 6 41.04 29.16 48.46
CA GLU A 6 42.17 29.02 47.52
C GLU A 6 41.99 27.98 46.41
N HIS A 7 41.20 26.93 46.66
CA HIS A 7 40.96 25.87 45.69
C HIS A 7 40.16 26.37 44.46
N LEU A 8 39.36 27.42 44.60
CA LEU A 8 38.64 28.04 43.48
C LEU A 8 39.58 28.89 42.63
N LEU A 9 40.55 29.57 43.25
CA LEU A 9 41.58 30.33 42.53
C LEU A 9 42.50 29.40 41.74
N LYS A 10 42.91 28.26 42.32
CA LYS A 10 43.71 27.25 41.61
C LYS A 10 42.95 26.63 40.42
N ARG A 11 41.64 26.39 40.55
CA ARG A 11 40.81 25.90 39.43
C ARG A 11 40.62 26.96 38.35
N ALA A 12 40.44 28.23 38.72
CA ALA A 12 40.33 29.33 37.76
C ALA A 12 41.65 29.59 37.02
N GLN A 13 42.79 29.46 37.72
CA GLN A 13 44.13 29.55 37.11
C GLN A 13 44.37 28.37 36.15
N ALA A 14 44.07 27.14 36.54
CA ALA A 14 44.18 25.97 35.66
C ALA A 14 43.26 26.08 34.43
N ALA A 15 42.05 26.65 34.57
CA ALA A 15 41.16 26.91 33.45
C ALA A 15 41.70 28.01 32.52
N ARG A 16 42.34 29.06 33.07
CA ARG A 16 43.00 30.11 32.28
C ARG A 16 44.25 29.60 31.57
N GLU A 17 45.05 28.75 32.19
CA GLU A 17 46.22 28.12 31.56
C GLU A 17 45.81 27.14 30.47
N LYS A 18 44.71 26.39 30.67
CA LYS A 18 44.12 25.55 29.62
C LYS A 18 43.58 26.36 28.45
N ALA A 19 43.04 27.56 28.70
CA ALA A 19 42.62 28.50 27.66
C ALA A 19 43.81 29.17 26.95
N ALA A 20 44.90 29.45 27.67
CA ALA A 20 46.12 30.02 27.12
C ALA A 20 46.97 28.98 26.33
N GLY A 21 46.87 27.69 26.66
CA GLY A 21 47.46 26.60 25.88
C GLY A 21 46.68 26.26 24.61
N ALA A 22 45.44 26.73 24.49
CA ALA A 22 44.59 26.51 23.31
C ALA A 22 44.77 27.57 22.21
N THR A 23 45.64 28.57 22.39
CA THR A 23 45.91 29.61 21.37
C THR A 23 47.07 29.27 20.43
N GLY A 24 47.54 28.01 20.42
CA GLY A 24 48.71 27.56 19.63
C GLY A 24 48.44 26.53 18.52
N ALA A 25 47.18 26.19 18.20
CA ALA A 25 46.87 25.33 17.06
C ALA A 25 45.42 25.59 16.59
N ASP A 26 45.31 26.05 15.33
CA ASP A 26 44.11 26.26 14.51
C ASP A 26 42.88 26.92 15.14
N ALA A 27 42.72 28.20 14.81
CA ALA A 27 41.59 29.05 15.13
C ALA A 27 40.26 28.49 14.57
N ALA A 28 39.44 27.92 15.46
CA ALA A 28 38.02 27.76 15.24
C ALA A 28 37.28 29.06 15.63
N PRO A 29 36.39 29.63 14.78
CA PRO A 29 35.59 30.76 15.21
C PRO A 29 34.38 30.28 16.02
N ALA A 30 34.11 31.03 17.09
CA ALA A 30 32.85 31.01 17.82
C ALA A 30 31.65 31.25 16.88
N GLY A 31 30.50 30.71 17.28
CA GLY A 31 29.29 30.65 16.46
C GLY A 31 28.69 31.99 16.01
N ASP A 32 27.66 31.83 15.18
CA ASP A 32 26.64 32.81 14.78
C ASP A 32 26.85 33.69 13.54
N ARG A 33 27.59 33.21 12.53
CA ARG A 33 27.39 33.67 11.14
C ARG A 33 27.25 32.51 10.18
N ILE A 34 26.24 32.59 9.31
CA ILE A 34 26.11 31.73 8.13
C ILE A 34 27.38 31.93 7.29
N PRO A 35 28.10 30.87 6.90
CA PRO A 35 29.29 31.00 6.07
C PRO A 35 28.93 31.59 4.70
N ASP A 36 29.68 32.59 4.25
CA ASP A 36 29.40 33.38 3.03
C ASP A 36 29.22 32.50 1.78
N ALA A 37 29.89 31.34 1.73
CA ALA A 37 29.74 30.35 0.67
C ALA A 37 28.31 29.77 0.52
N LEU A 38 27.51 29.76 1.58
CA LEU A 38 26.10 29.34 1.52
C LEU A 38 25.18 30.47 1.05
N LEU A 39 25.54 31.73 1.30
CA LEU A 39 24.83 32.92 0.81
C LEU A 39 25.04 33.11 -0.70
N ASP A 40 26.24 32.85 -1.20
CA ASP A 40 26.53 32.92 -2.64
C ASP A 40 25.91 31.76 -3.42
N ARG A 41 25.74 30.59 -2.79
CA ARG A 41 25.00 29.46 -3.37
C ARG A 41 23.50 29.75 -3.50
N THR A 42 22.92 30.52 -2.58
CA THR A 42 21.51 30.93 -2.66
C THR A 42 21.30 32.08 -3.66
N LYS A 43 22.26 33.01 -3.78
CA LYS A 43 22.23 34.05 -4.82
C LYS A 43 22.35 33.49 -6.24
N SER A 44 23.21 32.49 -6.45
CA SER A 44 23.38 31.83 -7.75
C SER A 44 22.18 30.93 -8.12
N ALA A 45 21.48 30.36 -7.13
CA ALA A 45 20.21 29.64 -7.37
C ALA A 45 19.03 30.58 -7.69
N GLY A 46 19.05 31.83 -7.20
CA GLY A 46 17.99 32.82 -7.44
C GLY A 46 18.05 33.49 -8.81
N ALA A 47 19.21 33.52 -9.47
CA ALA A 47 19.39 34.20 -10.76
C ALA A 47 18.84 33.40 -11.97
N GLY A 48 18.51 32.12 -11.79
CA GLY A 48 18.02 31.25 -12.86
C GLY A 48 16.49 31.10 -12.96
N ALA A 49 15.72 31.66 -12.03
CA ALA A 49 14.26 31.45 -11.94
C ALA A 49 13.43 32.71 -12.25
N ALA A 50 14.01 33.68 -12.96
CA ALA A 50 13.29 34.82 -13.50
C ALA A 50 12.79 34.53 -14.93
N ALA A 51 11.96 33.50 -15.10
CA ALA A 51 11.12 33.36 -16.29
C ALA A 51 9.91 32.49 -15.96
N VAL A 52 8.74 32.97 -16.41
CA VAL A 52 7.42 32.34 -16.45
C VAL A 52 6.64 32.17 -15.13
N VAL A 53 6.19 33.30 -14.56
CA VAL A 53 4.90 33.30 -13.85
C VAL A 53 3.79 33.48 -14.90
N ALA A 54 3.36 32.37 -15.49
CA ALA A 54 2.07 32.34 -16.16
C ALA A 54 0.98 32.26 -15.08
N THR A 55 0.21 33.33 -14.94
CA THR A 55 -0.99 33.36 -14.09
C THR A 55 -2.04 32.43 -14.69
N ALA A 56 -2.15 31.20 -14.17
CA ALA A 56 -3.30 30.36 -14.41
C ALA A 56 -4.54 30.97 -13.72
N PRO A 57 -5.73 30.95 -14.35
CA PRO A 57 -6.91 31.56 -13.77
C PRO A 57 -7.33 30.77 -12.52
N ALA A 58 -7.62 31.51 -11.45
CA ALA A 58 -8.06 30.97 -10.18
C ALA A 58 -9.47 30.35 -10.32
N ALA A 59 -9.52 29.05 -10.57
CA ALA A 59 -10.69 28.23 -10.32
C ALA A 59 -10.45 27.44 -9.04
N GLY A 60 -11.05 27.88 -7.93
CA GLY A 60 -11.35 27.04 -6.77
C GLY A 60 -10.19 26.71 -5.81
N LEU A 61 -9.32 27.68 -5.47
CA LEU A 61 -8.45 27.50 -4.30
C LEU A 61 -9.31 27.45 -3.02
N PRO A 62 -9.18 26.42 -2.17
CA PRO A 62 -9.92 26.36 -0.91
C PRO A 62 -9.52 27.55 -0.03
N VAL A 63 -10.54 28.22 0.54
CA VAL A 63 -10.35 29.41 1.39
C VAL A 63 -9.42 29.05 2.55
N GLY A 64 -8.24 29.66 2.61
CA GLY A 64 -7.22 29.41 3.64
C GLY A 64 -6.00 28.60 3.19
N ALA A 65 -5.88 28.23 1.91
CA ALA A 65 -4.66 27.60 1.39
C ALA A 65 -3.44 28.53 1.48
N GLY A 66 -2.34 28.04 2.06
CA GLY A 66 -1.05 28.72 2.06
C GLY A 66 -0.40 28.74 0.66
N PRO A 67 0.75 29.42 0.49
CA PRO A 67 1.46 29.45 -0.79
C PRO A 67 1.77 28.02 -1.26
N GLY A 68 1.18 27.61 -2.39
CA GLY A 68 1.28 26.24 -2.92
C GLY A 68 0.02 25.38 -2.78
N GLY A 69 -1.10 25.90 -2.28
CA GLY A 69 -2.37 25.15 -2.23
C GLY A 69 -2.49 24.19 -1.05
N HIS A 70 -1.46 24.10 -0.21
CA HIS A 70 -1.49 23.30 1.01
C HIS A 70 -2.20 24.07 2.14
N THR A 71 -3.11 23.41 2.84
CA THR A 71 -3.87 23.94 3.98
C THR A 71 -3.02 24.05 5.27
N GLN A 72 -1.75 23.63 5.24
CA GLN A 72 -0.87 23.55 6.41
C GLN A 72 0.25 24.60 6.34
N ARG A 73 0.40 25.41 7.40
CA ARG A 73 1.51 26.36 7.58
C ARG A 73 2.62 25.68 8.36
N LEU A 74 3.75 25.39 7.71
CA LEU A 74 4.93 24.78 8.34
C LEU A 74 5.57 25.77 9.33
N LEU A 75 5.12 25.73 10.58
CA LEU A 75 5.77 26.41 11.69
C LEU A 75 6.91 25.52 12.18
N THR A 76 8.11 26.10 12.22
CA THR A 76 9.39 25.57 12.72
C THR A 76 9.40 24.14 13.29
N VAL A 77 10.29 23.30 12.78
CA VAL A 77 10.48 21.90 13.20
C VAL A 77 10.71 21.79 14.70
N VAL A 78 9.74 21.21 15.43
CA VAL A 78 9.93 20.73 16.80
C VAL A 78 10.52 19.33 16.73
N LYS A 79 11.62 19.10 17.44
CA LYS A 79 12.26 17.77 17.55
C LYS A 79 11.28 16.81 18.24
N SER A 80 10.65 15.91 17.48
CA SER A 80 9.62 15.03 18.02
C SER A 80 10.23 13.98 18.95
N GLY A 81 9.78 13.99 20.20
CA GLY A 81 9.99 12.88 21.14
C GLY A 81 9.01 11.77 20.82
N SER A 82 9.54 10.64 20.30
CA SER A 82 9.10 9.23 20.31
C SER A 82 7.61 8.79 20.29
N ILE A 83 6.61 9.66 20.26
CA ILE A 83 5.18 9.27 20.36
C ILE A 83 4.39 9.55 19.07
N GLN A 84 4.97 10.28 18.11
CA GLN A 84 4.35 10.52 16.81
C GLN A 84 5.27 10.02 15.72
N GLU A 85 4.79 9.10 14.88
CA GLU A 85 5.41 8.82 13.59
C GLU A 85 5.50 10.14 12.82
N ALA A 86 6.70 10.73 12.80
CA ALA A 86 6.99 11.87 11.97
C ALA A 86 7.06 11.38 10.52
N LYS A 87 5.89 11.28 9.88
CA LYS A 87 5.81 10.94 8.46
C LYS A 87 6.56 12.02 7.69
N ALA A 88 7.54 11.61 6.88
CA ALA A 88 8.50 12.51 6.22
C ALA A 88 7.87 13.56 5.28
N ALA A 89 6.60 13.36 4.90
CA ALA A 89 5.81 14.33 4.16
C ALA A 89 4.49 14.62 4.90
N PRO A 90 4.12 15.90 5.10
CA PRO A 90 2.78 16.27 5.53
C PRO A 90 1.78 15.77 4.49
N VAL A 91 0.97 14.78 4.86
CA VAL A 91 -0.12 14.29 4.02
C VAL A 91 -1.33 15.16 4.29
N ASP A 92 -1.99 15.64 3.24
CA ASP A 92 -3.25 16.33 3.37
C ASP A 92 -4.32 15.33 3.84
N LYS A 93 -4.73 15.48 5.09
CA LYS A 93 -5.70 14.60 5.73
C LYS A 93 -7.02 15.33 5.82
N VAL A 94 -8.04 14.78 5.18
CA VAL A 94 -9.43 15.22 5.32
C VAL A 94 -10.14 14.41 6.39
N HIS A 95 -11.15 14.98 7.03
CA HIS A 95 -12.01 14.23 7.95
C HIS A 95 -12.80 13.15 7.20
N THR A 96 -12.82 11.95 7.78
CA THR A 96 -13.53 10.77 7.28
C THR A 96 -15.00 11.06 7.02
N TRP A 97 -15.62 11.83 7.93
CA TRP A 97 -16.94 12.40 7.75
C TRP A 97 -16.83 13.83 7.19
N PRO A 98 -17.58 14.21 6.14
CA PRO A 98 -18.46 13.40 5.31
C PRO A 98 -17.77 12.72 4.12
N HIS A 99 -16.51 13.06 3.81
CA HIS A 99 -15.87 12.80 2.52
C HIS A 99 -15.74 11.32 2.16
N LEU A 100 -15.22 10.49 3.08
CA LEU A 100 -15.04 9.06 2.83
C LEU A 100 -16.38 8.33 2.95
N LEU A 101 -17.11 8.61 4.03
CA LEU A 101 -18.31 7.86 4.38
C LEU A 101 -19.45 8.07 3.36
N ALA A 102 -19.59 9.27 2.79
CA ALA A 102 -20.57 9.51 1.74
C ALA A 102 -20.28 8.67 0.48
N VAL A 103 -19.02 8.58 0.06
CA VAL A 103 -18.62 7.79 -1.13
C VAL A 103 -18.82 6.30 -0.88
N GLU A 104 -18.42 5.79 0.28
CA GLU A 104 -18.63 4.39 0.67
C GLU A 104 -20.11 4.04 0.78
N PHE A 105 -20.94 4.94 1.32
CA PHE A 105 -22.38 4.75 1.38
C PHE A 105 -23.00 4.68 -0.01
N VAL A 106 -22.63 5.59 -0.92
CA VAL A 106 -23.10 5.54 -2.32
C VAL A 106 -22.60 4.26 -3.02
N ALA A 107 -21.35 3.84 -2.81
CA ALA A 107 -20.83 2.60 -3.37
C ALA A 107 -21.56 1.36 -2.85
N SER A 108 -21.93 1.32 -1.56
CA SER A 108 -22.69 0.21 -0.99
C SER A 108 -24.14 0.18 -1.50
N LEU A 109 -24.80 1.33 -1.66
CA LEU A 109 -26.10 1.42 -2.33
C LEU A 109 -26.05 0.98 -3.79
N ALA A 110 -25.00 1.38 -4.51
CA ALA A 110 -24.78 0.95 -5.89
C ALA A 110 -24.56 -0.58 -5.96
N MET A 111 -23.81 -1.16 -5.02
CA MET A 111 -23.62 -2.61 -4.96
C MET A 111 -24.93 -3.34 -4.61
N LEU A 112 -25.70 -2.83 -3.66
CA LEU A 112 -27.01 -3.38 -3.31
C LEU A 112 -27.95 -3.37 -4.52
N ALA A 113 -28.02 -2.24 -5.24
CA ALA A 113 -28.82 -2.12 -6.44
C ALA A 113 -28.37 -3.10 -7.54
N ALA A 114 -27.06 -3.23 -7.76
CA ALA A 114 -26.52 -4.17 -8.74
C ALA A 114 -26.85 -5.63 -8.38
N LEU A 115 -26.72 -6.04 -7.12
CA LEU A 115 -27.11 -7.38 -6.67
C LEU A 115 -28.62 -7.62 -6.78
N PHE A 116 -29.44 -6.61 -6.44
CA PHE A 116 -30.89 -6.69 -6.57
C PHE A 116 -31.32 -6.85 -8.02
N ILE A 117 -30.77 -6.05 -8.93
CA ILE A 117 -31.05 -6.14 -10.37
C ILE A 117 -30.59 -7.49 -10.92
N PHE A 118 -29.39 -7.95 -10.55
CA PHE A 118 -28.89 -9.26 -10.97
C PHE A 118 -29.81 -10.39 -10.49
N SER A 119 -30.23 -10.37 -9.22
CA SER A 119 -31.16 -11.36 -8.67
C SER A 119 -32.55 -11.29 -9.28
N TRP A 120 -32.98 -10.13 -9.79
CA TRP A 120 -34.26 -9.99 -10.46
C TRP A 120 -34.23 -10.53 -11.90
N VAL A 121 -33.11 -10.36 -12.60
CA VAL A 121 -32.97 -10.76 -14.01
C VAL A 121 -32.51 -12.22 -14.16
N VAL A 122 -31.73 -12.75 -13.20
CA VAL A 122 -31.14 -14.09 -13.26
C VAL A 122 -31.88 -15.02 -12.31
N ASN A 123 -32.61 -15.99 -12.88
CA ASN A 123 -33.24 -17.05 -12.10
C ASN A 123 -32.22 -18.12 -11.75
N ALA A 124 -32.05 -18.40 -10.45
CA ALA A 124 -31.25 -19.53 -9.99
C ALA A 124 -32.02 -20.85 -10.19
N PRO A 125 -31.51 -21.80 -11.01
CA PRO A 125 -32.15 -23.08 -11.18
C PRO A 125 -32.05 -23.89 -9.88
N LEU A 126 -33.20 -24.20 -9.27
CA LEU A 126 -33.24 -25.07 -8.10
C LEU A 126 -33.19 -26.54 -8.54
N LEU A 127 -32.21 -27.28 -8.04
CA LEU A 127 -32.15 -28.73 -8.19
C LEU A 127 -33.23 -29.40 -7.33
N LYS A 128 -33.52 -30.68 -7.63
CA LYS A 128 -34.41 -31.51 -6.80
C LYS A 128 -33.83 -31.69 -5.40
N ALA A 129 -34.70 -32.07 -4.46
CA ALA A 129 -34.26 -32.51 -3.13
C ALA A 129 -33.19 -33.61 -3.26
N ALA A 130 -32.20 -33.59 -2.38
CA ALA A 130 -31.05 -34.50 -2.44
C ALA A 130 -31.49 -35.97 -2.36
N ASP A 131 -30.98 -36.79 -3.28
CA ASP A 131 -31.14 -38.24 -3.29
C ASP A 131 -29.76 -38.89 -3.13
N PHE A 132 -29.60 -39.70 -2.09
CA PHE A 132 -28.34 -40.39 -1.80
C PHE A 132 -27.97 -41.44 -2.85
N ASN A 133 -28.94 -41.93 -3.63
CA ASN A 133 -28.71 -42.94 -4.67
C ASN A 133 -28.39 -42.34 -6.04
N GLN A 134 -28.47 -41.01 -6.21
CA GLN A 134 -28.21 -40.34 -7.48
C GLN A 134 -27.22 -39.19 -7.33
N THR A 135 -26.08 -39.32 -8.01
CA THR A 135 -25.12 -38.23 -8.14
C THR A 135 -25.51 -37.34 -9.33
N PRO A 136 -25.68 -36.03 -9.13
CA PRO A 136 -25.92 -35.10 -10.23
C PRO A 136 -24.81 -35.18 -11.28
N ASN A 137 -25.20 -35.17 -12.56
CA ASN A 137 -24.27 -35.21 -13.68
C ASN A 137 -24.65 -34.10 -14.67
N PRO A 138 -23.80 -33.08 -14.88
CA PRO A 138 -22.44 -32.90 -14.38
C PRO A 138 -22.38 -32.45 -12.91
N SER A 139 -21.48 -33.03 -12.12
CA SER A 139 -21.22 -32.57 -10.75
C SER A 139 -20.19 -31.43 -10.80
N LYS A 140 -20.64 -30.21 -11.08
CA LYS A 140 -19.80 -29.00 -11.03
C LYS A 140 -19.85 -28.36 -9.64
N ALA A 141 -18.70 -28.00 -9.11
CA ALA A 141 -18.58 -27.20 -7.91
C ALA A 141 -19.00 -25.74 -8.19
N PRO A 142 -19.33 -24.97 -7.14
CA PRO A 142 -19.53 -23.53 -7.27
C PRO A 142 -18.34 -22.85 -7.95
N TRP A 143 -18.59 -21.75 -8.67
CA TRP A 143 -17.59 -21.08 -9.55
C TRP A 143 -16.27 -20.72 -8.84
N TYR A 144 -16.31 -20.39 -7.54
CA TYR A 144 -15.11 -20.06 -6.74
C TYR A 144 -14.26 -21.28 -6.36
N PHE A 145 -14.79 -22.50 -6.47
CA PHE A 145 -14.05 -23.75 -6.27
C PHE A 145 -13.75 -24.51 -7.57
N LEU A 146 -14.33 -24.07 -8.68
CA LEU A 146 -14.30 -24.82 -9.91
C LEU A 146 -12.89 -24.89 -10.53
N GLY A 147 -12.04 -23.87 -10.35
CA GLY A 147 -10.61 -23.97 -10.68
C GLY A 147 -9.86 -25.03 -9.85
N LEU A 148 -10.24 -25.23 -8.59
CA LEU A 148 -9.67 -26.27 -7.72
C LEU A 148 -10.18 -27.66 -8.14
N GLN A 149 -11.46 -27.76 -8.50
CA GLN A 149 -12.03 -28.97 -9.05
C GLN A 149 -11.34 -29.41 -10.35
N GLU A 150 -11.02 -28.45 -11.23
CA GLU A 150 -10.25 -28.73 -12.44
C GLU A 150 -8.88 -29.33 -12.11
N LEU A 151 -8.19 -28.77 -11.11
CA LEU A 151 -6.91 -29.29 -10.63
C LEU A 151 -7.01 -30.72 -10.05
N LEU A 152 -8.14 -31.07 -9.42
CA LEU A 152 -8.41 -32.43 -8.90
C LEU A 152 -8.51 -33.48 -10.02
N THR A 153 -8.71 -33.09 -11.27
CA THR A 153 -8.68 -34.04 -12.40
C THR A 153 -7.27 -34.44 -12.81
N MET A 154 -6.27 -33.61 -12.48
CA MET A 154 -4.88 -33.78 -12.91
C MET A 154 -4.00 -34.37 -11.80
N PHE A 155 -4.33 -34.09 -10.54
CA PHE A 155 -3.52 -34.48 -9.39
C PHE A 155 -4.29 -35.38 -8.42
N HIS A 156 -3.55 -36.13 -7.60
CA HIS A 156 -4.14 -36.93 -6.53
C HIS A 156 -4.95 -36.03 -5.57
N PRO A 157 -6.15 -36.45 -5.10
CA PRO A 157 -7.05 -35.60 -4.31
C PRO A 157 -6.41 -34.98 -3.05
N MET A 158 -5.54 -35.72 -2.36
CA MET A 158 -4.81 -35.19 -1.20
C MET A 158 -3.91 -34.00 -1.56
N ILE A 159 -3.26 -34.04 -2.73
CA ILE A 159 -2.31 -33.01 -3.15
C ILE A 159 -3.07 -31.75 -3.59
N ALA A 160 -4.02 -31.91 -4.53
CA ALA A 160 -4.76 -30.77 -5.08
C ALA A 160 -5.82 -30.20 -4.13
N GLY A 161 -6.46 -31.03 -3.31
CA GLY A 161 -7.53 -30.60 -2.42
C GLY A 161 -7.06 -30.14 -1.03
N VAL A 162 -5.96 -30.70 -0.51
CA VAL A 162 -5.53 -30.42 0.87
C VAL A 162 -4.16 -29.76 0.90
N THR A 163 -3.15 -30.38 0.30
CA THR A 163 -1.77 -29.88 0.40
C THR A 163 -1.58 -28.54 -0.29
N LEU A 164 -2.03 -28.38 -1.54
CA LEU A 164 -1.81 -27.14 -2.29
C LEU A 164 -2.56 -25.93 -1.69
N PRO A 165 -3.87 -26.04 -1.34
CA PRO A 165 -4.56 -24.95 -0.64
C PRO A 165 -3.95 -24.68 0.74
N GLY A 166 -3.58 -25.73 1.47
CA GLY A 166 -2.95 -25.62 2.79
C GLY A 166 -1.61 -24.87 2.74
N VAL A 167 -0.74 -25.20 1.78
CA VAL A 167 0.51 -24.47 1.53
C VAL A 167 0.23 -23.04 1.09
N GLY A 168 -0.79 -22.81 0.25
CA GLY A 168 -1.20 -21.46 -0.15
C GLY A 168 -1.60 -20.58 1.04
N ILE A 169 -2.40 -21.11 1.96
CA ILE A 169 -2.79 -20.40 3.19
C ILE A 169 -1.58 -20.15 4.08
N LEU A 170 -0.72 -21.15 4.29
CA LEU A 170 0.51 -20.97 5.08
C LEU A 170 1.43 -19.91 4.44
N ALA A 171 1.55 -19.89 3.11
CA ALA A 171 2.31 -18.87 2.40
C ALA A 171 1.70 -17.46 2.60
N LEU A 172 0.37 -17.33 2.62
CA LEU A 172 -0.30 -16.06 2.92
C LEU A 172 -0.11 -15.61 4.37
N ILE A 173 -0.13 -16.54 5.33
CA ILE A 173 0.16 -16.24 6.74
C ILE A 173 1.61 -15.77 6.91
N LEU A 174 2.54 -16.40 6.19
CA LEU A 174 3.96 -16.05 6.23
C LEU A 174 4.33 -14.85 5.36
N ALA A 175 3.44 -14.41 4.46
CA ALA A 175 3.67 -13.31 3.53
C ALA A 175 4.22 -12.03 4.20
N PRO A 176 3.64 -11.50 5.31
CA PRO A 176 4.18 -10.29 5.96
C PRO A 176 5.58 -10.46 6.56
N TYR A 177 6.02 -11.69 6.81
CA TYR A 177 7.35 -11.98 7.38
C TYR A 177 8.41 -12.25 6.30
N LEU A 178 7.98 -12.81 5.17
CA LEU A 178 8.82 -13.11 4.01
C LEU A 178 9.07 -11.84 3.18
N ASP A 179 8.10 -10.94 3.12
CA ASP A 179 8.16 -9.71 2.35
C ASP A 179 8.89 -8.59 3.12
N ARG A 180 10.18 -8.41 2.82
CA ARG A 180 11.03 -7.38 3.45
C ARG A 180 11.21 -6.14 2.59
N ASN A 181 10.36 -5.93 1.59
CA ASN A 181 10.54 -4.81 0.68
C ASN A 181 10.23 -3.46 1.39
N PRO A 182 11.11 -2.45 1.31
CA PRO A 182 10.90 -1.17 2.01
C PRO A 182 9.81 -0.29 1.35
N SER A 183 9.45 -0.54 0.09
CA SER A 183 8.38 0.18 -0.61
C SER A 183 7.12 -0.68 -0.76
N ASN A 184 5.95 -0.08 -0.54
CA ASN A 184 4.66 -0.72 -0.78
C ASN A 184 4.05 -0.38 -2.15
N LYS A 185 4.75 0.41 -2.98
CA LYS A 185 4.23 0.81 -4.29
C LYS A 185 4.28 -0.37 -5.26
N PRO A 186 3.21 -0.64 -6.04
CA PRO A 186 3.22 -1.70 -7.05
C PRO A 186 4.34 -1.53 -8.09
N GLU A 187 4.68 -0.29 -8.44
CA GLU A 187 5.71 0.05 -9.43
C GLU A 187 7.12 -0.41 -9.02
N ASP A 188 7.41 -0.42 -7.72
CA ASP A 188 8.69 -0.83 -7.16
C ASP A 188 8.78 -2.36 -6.98
N ARG A 189 7.65 -3.07 -7.14
CA ARG A 189 7.49 -4.50 -6.82
C ARG A 189 7.21 -5.37 -8.04
N LYS A 190 7.74 -4.99 -9.20
CA LYS A 190 7.47 -5.61 -10.51
C LYS A 190 7.57 -7.14 -10.51
N PHE A 191 8.56 -7.71 -9.82
CA PHE A 191 8.69 -9.17 -9.69
C PHE A 191 7.50 -9.81 -8.98
N MET A 192 7.17 -9.34 -7.77
CA MET A 192 6.03 -9.86 -7.00
C MET A 192 4.70 -9.62 -7.71
N THR A 193 4.53 -8.45 -8.33
CA THR A 193 3.34 -8.15 -9.14
C THR A 193 3.24 -9.11 -10.32
N SER A 194 4.33 -9.37 -11.05
CA SER A 194 4.32 -10.31 -12.19
C SER A 194 4.00 -11.75 -11.76
N MET A 195 4.53 -12.19 -10.61
CA MET A 195 4.24 -13.51 -10.04
C MET A 195 2.76 -13.62 -9.63
N MET A 196 2.21 -12.58 -8.98
CA MET A 196 0.79 -12.52 -8.62
C MET A 196 -0.10 -12.50 -9.87
N THR A 197 0.28 -11.77 -10.91
CA THR A 197 -0.45 -11.78 -12.19
C THR A 197 -0.43 -13.17 -12.82
N MET A 198 0.71 -13.85 -12.85
CA MET A 198 0.79 -15.24 -13.35
C MET A 198 -0.08 -16.19 -12.53
N PHE A 199 -0.09 -16.04 -11.20
CA PHE A 199 -0.96 -16.80 -10.31
C PHE A 199 -2.44 -16.58 -10.63
N LEU A 200 -2.87 -15.32 -10.82
CA LEU A 200 -4.25 -14.99 -11.18
C LEU A 200 -4.63 -15.55 -12.55
N ILE A 201 -3.74 -15.45 -13.55
CA ILE A 201 -3.98 -16.02 -14.88
C ILE A 201 -4.10 -17.54 -14.82
N PHE A 202 -3.22 -18.21 -14.07
CA PHE A 202 -3.28 -19.66 -13.87
C PHE A 202 -4.64 -20.10 -13.32
N TRP A 203 -5.11 -19.48 -12.23
CA TRP A 203 -6.41 -19.81 -11.64
C TRP A 203 -7.59 -19.41 -12.53
N ALA A 204 -7.50 -18.28 -13.23
CA ALA A 204 -8.53 -17.87 -14.18
C ALA A 204 -8.68 -18.88 -15.32
N VAL A 205 -7.57 -19.37 -15.88
CA VAL A 205 -7.58 -20.40 -16.93
C VAL A 205 -8.21 -21.70 -16.44
N LEU A 206 -7.84 -22.19 -15.26
CA LEU A 206 -8.46 -23.40 -14.69
C LEU A 206 -9.98 -23.23 -14.48
N THR A 207 -10.40 -22.08 -13.95
CA THR A 207 -11.81 -21.76 -13.76
C THR A 207 -12.56 -21.68 -15.10
N ILE A 208 -11.97 -21.10 -16.14
CA ILE A 208 -12.57 -21.08 -17.49
C ILE A 208 -12.71 -22.50 -18.05
N ILE A 209 -11.68 -23.34 -17.91
CA ILE A 209 -11.71 -24.73 -18.39
C ILE A 209 -12.82 -25.51 -17.67
N GLY A 210 -12.87 -25.48 -16.34
CA GLY A 210 -13.90 -26.18 -15.59
C GLY A 210 -15.33 -25.68 -15.89
N SER A 211 -15.46 -24.41 -16.30
CA SER A 211 -16.78 -23.77 -16.49
C SER A 211 -17.37 -24.21 -17.81
N PHE A 212 -16.57 -24.09 -18.88
CA PHE A 212 -17.07 -24.25 -20.25
C PHE A 212 -16.65 -25.57 -20.90
N PHE A 213 -15.47 -26.09 -20.60
CA PHE A 213 -14.89 -27.27 -21.29
C PHE A 213 -15.16 -28.59 -20.57
N ARG A 214 -15.90 -28.58 -19.45
CA ARG A 214 -16.30 -29.78 -18.71
C ARG A 214 -17.77 -30.11 -18.91
N GLY A 215 -18.02 -31.33 -19.39
CA GLY A 215 -19.34 -31.87 -19.75
C GLY A 215 -19.77 -33.04 -18.86
N PRO A 216 -20.65 -33.93 -19.36
CA PRO A 216 -21.12 -35.10 -18.61
C PRO A 216 -19.96 -35.98 -18.11
N GLY A 217 -20.05 -36.40 -16.84
CA GLY A 217 -19.01 -37.12 -16.13
C GLY A 217 -17.77 -36.27 -15.80
N PHE A 218 -17.87 -34.94 -15.92
CA PHE A 218 -16.75 -34.00 -15.83
C PHE A 218 -15.65 -34.31 -16.87
N ASN A 219 -16.02 -34.90 -18.01
CA ASN A 219 -15.12 -35.16 -19.11
C ASN A 219 -14.83 -33.87 -19.88
N PHE A 220 -13.65 -33.82 -20.51
CA PHE A 220 -13.27 -32.72 -21.38
C PHE A 220 -14.08 -32.79 -22.68
N ILE A 221 -14.73 -31.69 -23.03
CA ILE A 221 -15.57 -31.56 -24.23
C ILE A 221 -15.26 -30.26 -24.95
N PHE A 222 -15.65 -30.18 -26.22
CA PHE A 222 -15.55 -28.95 -26.99
C PHE A 222 -16.92 -28.25 -27.04
N PRO A 223 -17.07 -27.04 -26.47
CA PRO A 223 -18.37 -26.37 -26.36
C PRO A 223 -19.11 -26.17 -27.68
N TRP A 224 -18.38 -25.95 -28.77
CA TRP A 224 -18.93 -25.74 -30.11
C TRP A 224 -19.37 -27.03 -30.83
N ARG A 225 -19.03 -28.20 -30.28
CA ARG A 225 -19.45 -29.51 -30.82
C ARG A 225 -20.51 -30.16 -29.92
N ASP A 226 -20.26 -30.15 -28.62
CA ASP A 226 -21.00 -30.96 -27.64
C ASP A 226 -21.98 -30.12 -26.79
N GLY A 227 -21.97 -28.79 -26.93
CA GLY A 227 -22.80 -27.84 -26.18
C GLY A 227 -22.15 -27.35 -24.88
N ILE A 228 -22.86 -26.45 -24.17
CA ILE A 228 -22.42 -25.84 -22.92
C ILE A 228 -23.22 -26.43 -21.76
N PHE A 229 -22.52 -26.91 -20.73
CA PHE A 229 -23.11 -27.54 -19.54
C PHE A 229 -22.89 -26.69 -18.27
N PHE A 230 -22.92 -25.37 -18.41
CA PHE A 230 -22.70 -24.43 -17.33
C PHE A 230 -24.06 -24.01 -16.78
N GLU A 231 -24.25 -24.16 -15.46
CA GLU A 231 -25.41 -23.64 -14.73
C GLU A 231 -24.92 -22.50 -13.83
N LEU A 232 -25.75 -21.46 -13.73
CA LEU A 232 -25.44 -20.21 -13.02
C LEU A 232 -25.90 -20.24 -11.56
#